data_AF-A0A1Q5A5L8-F1
#
_entry.id   AF-A0A1Q5A5L8-F1
#
_cell.length_a   1.000
_cell.length_b   1.000
_cell.length_c   1.000
_cell.angle_alpha   90.00
_cell.angle_beta   90.00
_cell.angle_gamma   90.00
#
_symmetry.space_group_name_H-M   'P 1'
#
loop_
_entity.id
_entity.type
_entity.pdbx_description
1 polymer ?
#
loop_
_entity_poly.entity_id
_entity_poly.type
_entity_poly.pdbx_seq_one_letter_code
_entity_poly.pdbx_strand_id
1 'polypeptide(L)' 'MARVRYIGAEPVTVPELGSRIVHPDELVEVPDDRFDGYVCQTATWEAVEDPKDEAPPAPLKKTTTSGAKAAPSSKEG' A
#
# COMPACT_ATOMS: atom_id res chain seq x y z
N MET A 1 13.52 -4.86 -10.05
CA MET A 1 12.06 -4.98 -10.23
C MET A 1 11.57 -5.85 -9.10
N ALA A 2 10.52 -5.43 -8.40
CA ALA A 2 9.97 -6.13 -7.25
C ALA A 2 8.52 -6.58 -7.54
N ARG A 3 8.03 -7.60 -6.82
CA ARG A 3 6.67 -8.11 -7.01
C ARG A 3 5.84 -7.96 -5.75
N VAL A 4 4.70 -7.29 -5.91
CA VAL A 4 3.69 -7.14 -4.86
C VAL A 4 2.41 -7.83 -5.28
N ARG A 5 1.73 -8.48 -4.33
CA ARG A 5 0.40 -9.03 -4.51
C ARG A 5 -0.61 -8.04 -3.98
N TYR A 6 -1.66 -7.80 -4.76
CA TYR A 6 -2.80 -7.05 -4.30
C TYR A 6 -3.65 -7.93 -3.38
N ILE A 7 -3.87 -7.51 -2.14
CA ILE A 7 -4.69 -8.22 -1.15
C ILE A 7 -5.92 -7.40 -0.72
N GLY A 8 -6.14 -6.25 -1.35
CA GLY A 8 -7.31 -5.42 -1.08
C GLY A 8 -8.60 -6.03 -1.62
N ALA A 9 -9.73 -5.54 -1.12
CA ALA A 9 -11.06 -6.07 -1.44
C ALA A 9 -11.60 -5.57 -2.81
N GLU A 10 -11.13 -4.43 -3.30
CA GLU A 10 -11.65 -3.78 -4.51
C GLU A 10 -10.57 -3.71 -5.60
N PRO A 11 -10.90 -3.92 -6.87
CA PRO A 11 -9.90 -3.81 -7.92
C PRO A 11 -9.28 -2.39 -7.99
N VAL A 12 -7.96 -2.31 -8.10
CA VAL A 12 -7.21 -1.04 -8.11
C VAL A 12 -6.45 -0.86 -9.43
N THR A 13 -6.30 0.37 -9.88
CA THR A 13 -5.47 0.67 -11.06
C THR A 13 -4.02 0.94 -10.66
N VAL A 14 -3.07 0.22 -11.26
CA VAL A 14 -1.64 0.43 -11.05
C VAL A 14 -1.06 1.25 -12.22
N PRO A 15 -0.59 2.49 -11.97
CA PRO A 15 -0.03 3.35 -13.02
C PRO A 15 1.18 2.72 -13.72
N GLU A 16 2.01 2.01 -12.96
CA GLU A 16 3.26 1.38 -13.44
C GLU A 16 3.01 0.31 -14.51
N LEU A 17 1.81 -0.29 -14.55
CA LEU A 17 1.38 -1.25 -15.57
C LEU A 17 0.57 -0.60 -16.71
N GLY A 18 0.70 0.71 -16.90
CA GLY A 18 -0.08 1.47 -17.87
C GLY A 18 -1.54 1.64 -17.45
N SER A 19 -1.77 1.87 -16.14
CA SER A 19 -3.11 2.04 -15.55
C SER A 19 -4.01 0.80 -15.67
N ARG A 20 -3.41 -0.40 -15.75
CA ARG A 20 -4.14 -1.67 -15.75
C ARG A 20 -4.85 -1.88 -14.42
N ILE A 21 -6.06 -2.46 -14.49
CA ILE A 21 -6.84 -2.88 -13.33
C ILE A 21 -6.25 -4.18 -12.77
N VAL A 22 -5.99 -4.17 -11.47
CA VAL A 22 -5.41 -5.27 -10.70
C VAL A 22 -6.47 -5.79 -9.75
N HIS A 23 -6.71 -7.10 -9.82
CA HIS A 23 -7.70 -7.78 -8.99
C HIS A 23 -7.12 -8.24 -7.65
N PRO A 24 -7.97 -8.52 -6.64
CA PRO A 24 -7.55 -9.23 -5.43
C PRO A 24 -6.78 -10.51 -5.79
N ASP A 25 -5.71 -10.77 -5.06
CA ASP A 25 -4.75 -11.87 -5.25
C ASP A 25 -3.90 -11.79 -6.54
N GLU A 26 -4.01 -10.72 -7.31
CA GLU A 26 -3.18 -10.54 -8.50
C GLU A 26 -1.77 -10.05 -8.12
N LEU A 27 -0.77 -10.66 -8.74
CA LEU A 27 0.64 -10.29 -8.61
C LEU A 27 1.02 -9.26 -9.66
N VAL A 28 1.59 -8.14 -9.22
CA VAL A 28 2.06 -7.07 -10.09
C VAL A 28 3.53 -6.78 -9.87
N GLU A 29 4.21 -6.55 -10.97
CA GLU A 29 5.63 -6.19 -10.99
C GLU A 29 5.74 -4.67 -11.04
N VAL A 30 6.44 -4.10 -10.06
CA VAL A 30 6.64 -2.66 -9.91
C VAL A 30 8.14 -2.36 -9.81
N PRO A 31 8.57 -1.14 -10.16
CA PRO A 31 9.94 -0.70 -9.89
C PRO A 31 10.23 -0.74 -8.39
N ASP A 32 11.47 -1.11 -8.01
CA ASP A 32 11.87 -1.26 -6.60
C ASP A 32 11.74 0.07 -5.83
N ASP A 33 11.95 1.21 -6.51
CA ASP A 33 11.75 2.57 -5.97
C ASP A 33 10.31 2.80 -5.45
N ARG A 34 9.32 2.14 -6.06
CA ARG A 34 7.90 2.24 -5.70
C ARG A 34 7.45 1.14 -4.73
N PHE A 35 8.20 0.04 -4.64
CA PHE A 35 7.85 -1.14 -3.85
C PHE A 35 7.52 -0.78 -2.41
N ASP A 36 8.37 0.01 -1.76
CA ASP A 36 8.21 0.45 -0.36
C ASP A 36 6.84 1.10 -0.11
N GLY A 37 6.40 1.98 -1.01
CA GLY A 37 5.10 2.66 -0.91
C GLY A 37 3.89 1.72 -1.05
N TYR A 38 4.05 0.60 -1.74
CA TYR A 38 3.04 -0.45 -1.81
C TYR A 38 3.07 -1.31 -0.56
N VAL A 39 4.21 -1.88 -0.19
CA VAL A 39 4.32 -2.82 0.94
C VAL A 39 4.10 -2.17 2.32
N CYS A 40 4.27 -0.86 2.43
CA CYS A 40 3.87 -0.09 3.62
C CYS A 40 2.35 -0.14 3.84
N GLN A 41 1.56 -0.34 2.78
CA GLN A 41 0.11 -0.50 2.82
C GLN A 41 -0.27 -1.97 3.01
N THR A 42 0.12 -2.56 4.14
CA THR A 42 -0.08 -3.99 4.47
C THR A 42 -1.54 -4.47 4.51
N ALA A 43 -2.52 -3.56 4.44
CA ALA A 43 -3.94 -3.88 4.31
C ALA A 43 -4.40 -4.02 2.85
N THR A 44 -3.54 -3.69 1.89
CA THR A 44 -3.88 -3.56 0.48
C THR A 44 -2.86 -4.25 -0.42
N TRP A 45 -1.59 -4.29 -0.02
CA TRP A 45 -0.50 -4.90 -0.76
C TRP A 45 0.36 -5.80 0.13
N GLU A 46 0.84 -6.89 -0.45
CA GLU A 46 1.70 -7.87 0.19
C GLU A 46 3.00 -8.02 -0.62
N ALA A 47 4.15 -7.95 0.06
CA ALA A 47 5.45 -8.23 -0.54
C ALA A 47 5.56 -9.73 -0.87
N VAL A 48 5.66 -10.08 -2.17
CA VAL A 48 5.80 -11.49 -2.58
C VAL A 48 7.22 -11.80 -3.04
N GLU A 49 7.87 -10.88 -3.75
CA GLU A 49 9.28 -11.02 -4.11
C GLU A 49 10.02 -9.74 -3.71
N ASP A 50 10.97 -9.90 -2.79
CA ASP A 50 11.82 -8.82 -2.29
C ASP A 50 12.75 -8.35 -3.43
N PRO A 51 12.95 -7.02 -3.60
CA PRO A 51 13.85 -6.49 -4.62
C PRO A 51 15.22 -7.17 -4.54
N LYS A 52 15.76 -7.59 -5.69
CA LYS A 52 16.99 -8.41 -5.78
C LYS A 52 18.28 -7.75 -5.26
N ASP A 53 18.21 -6.50 -4.81
CA ASP A 53 19.34 -5.74 -4.29
C ASP A 53 19.06 -5.35 -2.83
N GLU A 54 19.61 -6.16 -1.94
CA GLU A 54 20.14 -5.77 -0.63
C GLU A 54 19.18 -5.25 0.47
N ALA A 55 19.07 -6.09 1.51
CA ALA A 55 18.83 -5.78 2.93
C ALA A 55 17.37 -5.65 3.45
N PRO A 56 16.98 -6.47 4.46
CA PRO A 56 15.68 -6.39 5.10
C PRO A 56 15.56 -5.13 5.97
N PRO A 57 14.56 -4.25 5.79
CA PRO A 57 14.18 -3.34 6.84
C PRO A 57 13.27 -4.08 7.81
N ALA A 58 13.76 -4.20 9.04
CA ALA A 58 13.09 -4.77 10.19
C ALA A 58 11.61 -4.31 10.33
N PRO A 59 10.73 -5.17 10.89
CA PRO A 59 9.33 -4.82 11.11
C PRO A 59 9.25 -3.58 12.01
N LEU A 60 8.85 -2.45 11.44
CA LEU A 60 8.56 -1.22 12.16
C LEU A 60 7.27 -1.40 12.96
N LYS A 61 7.42 -2.06 14.11
CA LYS A 61 6.48 -1.96 15.22
C LYS A 61 6.55 -0.50 15.71
N LYS A 62 5.48 0.27 15.53
CA LYS A 62 5.04 1.36 16.43
C LYS A 62 3.70 1.91 15.95
N THR A 63 2.59 1.54 16.59
CA THR A 63 1.82 2.42 17.50
C THR A 63 1.72 3.86 17.01
N THR A 64 0.51 4.31 16.64
CA THR A 64 -0.29 5.25 17.47
C THR A 64 -1.59 5.67 16.77
N THR A 65 -2.61 5.81 17.60
CA THR A 65 -3.90 6.44 17.33
C THR A 65 -3.74 7.84 16.71
N SER A 66 -4.66 8.21 15.82
CA SER A 66 -5.15 9.59 15.70
C SER A 66 -6.47 9.56 14.94
N GLY A 67 -7.56 9.69 15.70
CA GLY A 67 -8.84 10.03 15.17
C GLY A 67 -8.83 11.46 14.62
N ALA A 68 -9.60 11.68 13.56
CA ALA A 68 -10.22 12.95 13.25
C ALA A 68 -11.28 12.72 12.15
N LYS A 69 -12.53 12.47 12.53
CA LYS A 69 -13.65 13.00 11.74
C LYS A 69 -14.31 14.10 12.57
N ALA A 70 -13.78 15.30 12.37
CA ALA A 70 -14.42 16.54 12.78
C ALA A 70 -15.78 16.65 12.09
N ALA A 71 -16.84 16.81 12.87
CA ALA A 71 -18.12 17.34 12.41
C ALA A 71 -18.15 18.84 12.75
N PRO A 72 -18.41 19.74 11.80
CA PRO A 72 -18.54 21.16 12.09
C PRO A 72 -19.98 21.45 12.53
N SER A 73 -20.17 22.10 13.67
CA SER A 73 -21.33 23.00 13.82
C SER A 73 -21.11 23.97 14.97
N SER A 74 -20.56 25.13 14.63
CA SER A 74 -20.85 26.37 15.35
C SER A 74 -22.36 26.61 15.33
N LYS A 75 -22.97 26.94 16.47
CA LYS A 75 -23.85 28.12 16.58
C LYS A 75 -24.24 28.37 18.05
N GLU A 76 -23.71 29.48 18.55
CA GLU A 76 -24.11 30.19 19.76
C GLU A 76 -25.41 30.98 19.47
N GLY A 77 -26.28 31.13 20.47
CA GLY A 77 -27.54 31.87 20.41
C GLY A 77 -28.49 31.49 21.53
#